data_AF-A0A6P7SNU4-F1
#
_entry.id   AF-A0A6P7SNU4-F1
#
_cell.length_a   1.000
_cell.length_b   1.000
_cell.length_c   1.000
_cell.angle_alpha   90.00
_cell.angle_beta   90.00
_cell.angle_gamma   90.00
#
_symmetry.space_group_name_H-M   'P 1'
#
loop_
_entity.id
_entity.type
_entity.pdbx_description
1 polymer ?
#
loop_
_entity_poly.entity_id
_entity_poly.type
_entity_poly.pdbx_seq_one_letter_code
_entity_poly.pdbx_strand_id
1 'polypeptide(L)'
;MVKLSAELIEHSAQYTNPVRDRELDLRGYKIPVIENLGTTLDQFDTIDFSDNEIRKLDGFPLLKRLKCLLLSNNRIVRIGEDLELSVPNLETIILTNNSIQELSDLDNLANCKNLKYLSLLRNPVTNKKNYRLYVAHKLPTVRVLDFQRIKQKVSST
;
A
#
# COMPACT_ATOMS: atom_id res chain seq x y z
N MET A 1 4.78 -2.00 22.17
CA MET A 1 4.92 -1.70 20.72
C MET A 1 5.99 -2.64 20.20
N VAL A 2 5.70 -3.48 19.20
CA VAL A 2 6.62 -4.52 18.73
C VAL A 2 7.41 -3.98 17.56
N LYS A 3 8.74 -4.09 17.61
CA LYS A 3 9.63 -3.70 16.51
C LYS A 3 9.52 -4.74 15.38
N LEU A 4 9.46 -4.30 14.13
CA LEU A 4 9.59 -5.22 12.98
C LEU A 4 11.06 -5.64 12.86
N SER A 5 11.46 -6.70 13.57
CA SER A 5 12.82 -7.23 13.55
C SER A 5 13.02 -8.27 12.44
N ALA A 6 14.27 -8.56 12.09
CA ALA A 6 14.59 -9.62 11.15
C ALA A 6 14.11 -11.00 11.65
N GLU A 7 14.31 -11.28 12.94
CA GLU A 7 13.83 -12.49 13.60
C GLU A 7 12.30 -12.65 13.48
N LEU A 8 11.54 -11.56 13.68
CA LEU A 8 10.08 -11.60 13.53
C LEU A 8 9.69 -11.97 12.10
N ILE A 9 10.35 -11.39 11.10
CA ILE A 9 10.08 -11.67 9.68
C ILE A 9 10.40 -13.14 9.35
N GLU A 10 11.53 -13.66 9.82
CA GLU A 10 11.96 -15.04 9.56
C GLU A 10 11.01 -16.09 10.14
N HIS A 11 10.42 -15.80 11.31
CA HIS A 11 9.48 -16.69 11.99
C HIS A 11 8.01 -16.46 11.60
N SER A 12 7.73 -15.42 10.82
CA SER A 12 6.37 -15.11 10.37
C SER A 12 5.88 -16.10 9.32
N ALA A 13 4.57 -16.28 9.22
CA ALA A 13 3.98 -17.22 8.29
C ALA A 13 4.24 -16.78 6.84
N GLN A 14 4.61 -17.76 6.00
CA GLN A 14 4.91 -17.57 4.60
C GLN A 14 4.21 -18.67 3.81
N TYR A 15 3.45 -18.29 2.79
CA TYR A 15 2.67 -19.25 2.00
C TYR A 15 2.38 -18.72 0.60
N THR A 16 1.84 -19.59 -0.25
CA THR A 16 1.24 -19.18 -1.52
C THR A 16 -0.23 -18.84 -1.26
N ASN A 17 -0.63 -17.60 -1.54
CA ASN A 17 -1.98 -17.13 -1.28
C ASN A 17 -2.98 -17.60 -2.38
N PRO A 18 -4.29 -17.33 -2.25
CA PRO A 18 -5.30 -17.77 -3.21
C PRO A 18 -5.15 -17.24 -4.64
N VAL A 19 -4.42 -16.13 -4.84
CA VAL A 19 -4.10 -15.58 -6.18
C VAL A 19 -2.76 -16.08 -6.72
N ARG A 20 -2.14 -17.05 -6.04
CA ARG A 20 -0.86 -17.71 -6.38
C ARG A 20 0.37 -16.83 -6.21
N ASP A 21 0.27 -15.77 -5.41
CA ASP A 21 1.40 -14.93 -5.02
C ASP A 21 2.11 -15.53 -3.80
N ARG A 22 3.44 -15.36 -3.71
CA ARG A 22 4.16 -15.67 -2.47
C ARG A 22 3.93 -14.55 -1.46
N GLU A 23 3.32 -14.88 -0.33
CA GLU A 23 2.86 -13.93 0.67
C GLU A 23 3.63 -14.10 1.98
N LEU A 24 3.97 -12.96 2.60
CA LEU A 24 4.46 -12.86 3.97
C LEU A 24 3.36 -12.26 4.85
N ASP A 25 2.96 -12.99 5.89
CA ASP A 25 1.93 -12.57 6.84
C ASP A 25 2.57 -11.90 8.07
N LEU A 26 2.41 -10.57 8.16
CA LEU A 26 2.84 -9.73 9.28
C LEU A 26 1.63 -9.15 10.04
N ARG A 27 0.50 -9.83 10.02
CA ARG A 27 -0.74 -9.34 10.60
C ARG A 27 -0.71 -9.33 12.14
N GLY A 28 -1.27 -8.28 12.75
CA GLY A 28 -1.61 -8.32 14.18
C GLY A 28 -0.45 -8.14 15.17
N TYR A 29 0.76 -7.86 14.70
CA TYR A 29 1.95 -7.73 15.56
C TYR A 29 2.05 -6.39 16.30
N LYS A 30 1.14 -5.43 16.07
CA LYS A 30 1.22 -4.07 16.61
C LYS A 30 2.52 -3.35 16.19
N ILE A 31 2.92 -3.57 14.94
CA ILE A 31 4.10 -2.95 14.31
C ILE A 31 3.81 -1.45 14.12
N PRO A 32 4.66 -0.55 14.63
CA PRO A 32 4.47 0.90 14.49
C PRO A 32 5.13 1.49 13.22
N VAL A 33 6.16 0.82 12.71
CA VAL A 33 7.09 1.32 11.70
C VAL A 33 7.51 0.15 10.82
N ILE A 34 7.49 0.37 9.51
CA ILE A 34 8.03 -0.58 8.53
C ILE A 34 9.54 -0.38 8.48
N GLU A 35 10.28 -1.45 8.73
CA GLU A 35 11.75 -1.46 8.74
C GLU A 35 12.24 -2.91 8.58
N ASN A 36 13.56 -3.09 8.37
CA ASN A 36 14.23 -4.40 8.31
C ASN A 36 13.70 -5.40 7.26
N LEU A 37 12.88 -4.93 6.31
CA LEU A 37 12.38 -5.75 5.21
C LEU A 37 13.48 -6.24 4.25
N GLY A 38 14.74 -5.81 4.40
CA GLY A 38 15.86 -6.34 3.64
C GLY A 38 16.07 -7.84 3.87
N THR A 39 15.68 -8.35 5.04
CA THR A 39 15.75 -9.78 5.36
C THR A 39 14.81 -10.65 4.52
N THR A 40 13.82 -10.03 3.87
CA THR A 40 12.89 -10.75 2.98
C THR A 40 13.55 -11.21 1.68
N LEU A 41 14.74 -10.68 1.36
CA LEU A 41 15.52 -10.99 0.15
C LEU A 41 14.71 -10.84 -1.16
N ASP A 42 13.76 -9.91 -1.20
CA ASP A 42 12.90 -9.62 -2.36
C ASP A 42 12.15 -10.85 -2.90
N GLN A 43 11.76 -11.77 -2.00
CA GLN A 43 11.17 -13.04 -2.38
C GLN A 43 9.63 -13.04 -2.47
N PHE A 44 8.97 -12.01 -1.96
CA PHE A 44 7.50 -11.97 -1.82
C PHE A 44 6.84 -11.08 -2.88
N ASP A 45 5.71 -11.57 -3.40
CA ASP A 45 4.83 -10.82 -4.29
C ASP A 45 3.83 -9.98 -3.48
N THR A 46 3.42 -10.47 -2.29
CA THR A 46 2.49 -9.81 -1.37
C THR A 46 3.06 -9.75 0.05
N ILE A 47 2.86 -8.62 0.75
CA ILE A 47 3.07 -8.55 2.21
C ILE A 47 1.77 -8.06 2.86
N ASP A 48 1.29 -8.81 3.85
CA ASP A 48 0.13 -8.44 4.66
C ASP A 48 0.57 -7.79 5.97
N PHE A 49 0.32 -6.49 6.10
CA PHE A 49 0.55 -5.67 7.28
C PHE A 49 -0.75 -5.33 8.02
N SER A 50 -1.85 -6.02 7.76
CA SER A 50 -3.14 -5.70 8.35
C SER A 50 -3.12 -5.79 9.89
N ASP A 51 -4.00 -5.05 10.54
CA ASP A 51 -4.16 -5.05 12.01
C ASP A 51 -2.87 -4.66 12.77
N ASN A 52 -2.13 -3.66 12.28
CA ASN A 52 -0.94 -3.11 12.93
C ASN A 52 -1.15 -1.65 13.36
N GLU A 53 -0.09 -0.97 13.80
CA GLU A 53 -0.13 0.42 14.27
C GLU A 53 0.70 1.37 13.38
N ILE A 54 0.93 0.99 12.12
CA ILE A 54 1.80 1.70 11.19
C ILE A 54 1.22 3.09 10.90
N ARG A 55 2.07 4.12 10.98
CA ARG A 55 1.66 5.53 10.77
C ARG A 55 2.12 6.13 9.44
N LYS A 56 3.16 5.57 8.83
CA LYS A 56 3.73 6.04 7.57
C LYS A 56 3.99 4.86 6.65
N LEU A 57 3.61 5.00 5.39
CA LEU A 57 3.92 4.04 4.34
C LEU A 57 5.27 4.40 3.72
N ASP A 58 6.34 3.93 4.34
CA ASP A 58 7.74 4.13 3.93
C ASP A 58 8.63 3.02 4.51
N GLY A 59 9.96 3.21 4.54
CA GLY A 59 10.89 2.30 5.22
C GLY A 59 11.16 0.98 4.49
N PHE A 60 10.74 0.87 3.22
CA PHE A 60 11.04 -0.27 2.37
C PHE A 60 12.46 -0.18 1.82
N PRO A 61 13.20 -1.30 1.75
CA PRO A 61 14.36 -1.41 0.87
C PRO A 61 13.87 -1.54 -0.59
N LEU A 62 14.80 -1.68 -1.53
CA LEU A 62 14.46 -2.02 -2.91
C LEU A 62 13.88 -3.44 -2.98
N LEU A 63 12.58 -3.54 -3.24
CA LEU A 63 11.82 -4.78 -3.43
C LEU A 63 11.17 -4.77 -4.82
N LYS A 64 11.84 -5.35 -5.81
CA LYS A 64 11.38 -5.39 -7.20
C LYS A 64 10.26 -6.39 -7.41
N ARG A 65 10.17 -7.42 -6.58
CA ARG A 65 9.16 -8.47 -6.73
C ARG A 65 7.81 -8.06 -6.13
N LEU A 66 7.81 -7.19 -5.12
CA LEU A 66 6.62 -6.80 -4.40
C LEU A 66 5.60 -6.10 -5.32
N LYS A 67 4.37 -6.65 -5.36
CA LYS A 67 3.26 -6.15 -6.19
C LYS A 67 2.05 -5.73 -5.36
N CYS A 68 1.87 -6.29 -4.17
CA CYS A 68 0.69 -6.07 -3.36
C CYS A 68 1.04 -5.76 -1.90
N LEU A 69 0.43 -4.70 -1.37
CA LEU A 69 0.48 -4.35 0.05
C LEU A 69 -0.94 -4.34 0.62
N LEU A 70 -1.16 -5.18 1.63
CA LEU A 70 -2.37 -5.18 2.44
C LEU A 70 -2.07 -4.44 3.74
N LEU A 71 -2.72 -3.30 3.97
CA LEU A 71 -2.43 -2.41 5.10
C LEU A 71 -3.71 -2.06 5.87
N SER A 72 -4.70 -2.95 5.85
CA SER A 72 -6.00 -2.69 6.46
C SER A 72 -5.87 -2.50 7.98
N ASN A 73 -6.70 -1.66 8.58
CA ASN A 73 -6.74 -1.45 10.03
C ASN A 73 -5.38 -1.02 10.61
N ASN A 74 -4.76 -0.01 10.01
CA ASN A 74 -3.54 0.64 10.51
C ASN A 74 -3.85 2.10 10.91
N ARG A 75 -2.81 2.91 11.15
CA ARG A 75 -2.91 4.34 11.52
C ARG A 75 -2.21 5.23 10.50
N ILE A 76 -2.16 4.80 9.23
CA ILE A 76 -1.38 5.48 8.20
C ILE A 76 -1.98 6.87 7.93
N VAL A 77 -1.15 7.89 8.13
CA VAL A 77 -1.49 9.30 7.88
C VAL A 77 -0.72 9.88 6.71
N ARG A 78 0.39 9.26 6.29
CA ARG A 78 1.30 9.78 5.26
C ARG A 78 1.91 8.67 4.42
N ILE A 79 2.20 9.00 3.17
CA ILE A 79 2.88 8.15 2.19
C ILE A 79 4.27 8.76 1.93
N GLY A 80 5.32 7.93 1.92
CA GLY A 80 6.69 8.40 1.65
C GLY A 80 6.85 8.99 0.25
N GLU A 81 7.77 9.94 0.09
CA GLU A 81 7.99 10.69 -1.16
C GLU A 81 8.59 9.83 -2.29
N ASP A 82 9.46 8.88 -1.94
CA ASP A 82 10.22 8.04 -2.88
C ASP A 82 9.77 6.56 -2.89
N LEU A 83 8.47 6.33 -2.64
CA LEU A 83 7.95 4.96 -2.51
C LEU A 83 8.22 4.15 -3.80
N GLU A 84 8.09 4.77 -4.97
CA GLU A 84 8.34 4.15 -6.26
C GLU A 84 9.79 3.70 -6.48
N LEU A 85 10.76 4.34 -5.81
CA LEU A 85 12.16 3.93 -5.90
C LEU A 85 12.40 2.63 -5.12
N SER A 86 11.62 2.41 -4.07
CA SER A 86 11.75 1.24 -3.19
C SER A 86 10.92 0.06 -3.70
N VAL A 87 9.70 0.31 -4.19
CA VAL A 87 8.76 -0.74 -4.64
C VAL A 87 8.26 -0.44 -6.07
N PRO A 88 9.15 -0.51 -7.08
CA PRO A 88 8.88 0.00 -8.42
C PRO A 88 7.76 -0.73 -9.18
N ASN A 89 7.47 -1.98 -8.80
CA ASN A 89 6.47 -2.82 -9.45
C ASN A 89 5.17 -2.96 -8.64
N LEU A 90 4.95 -2.08 -7.66
CA LEU A 90 3.75 -2.10 -6.83
C LEU A 90 2.48 -1.82 -7.67
N GLU A 91 1.55 -2.76 -7.65
CA GLU A 91 0.30 -2.72 -8.42
C GLU A 91 -0.94 -2.49 -7.56
N THR A 92 -0.91 -2.97 -6.31
CA THR A 92 -2.07 -2.98 -5.41
C THR A 92 -1.70 -2.44 -4.04
N ILE A 93 -2.49 -1.48 -3.55
CA ILE A 93 -2.40 -0.97 -2.19
C ILE A 93 -3.79 -0.95 -1.56
N ILE A 94 -3.96 -1.69 -0.47
CA ILE A 94 -5.21 -1.72 0.31
C ILE A 94 -4.99 -0.98 1.63
N LEU A 95 -5.47 0.26 1.71
CA LEU A 95 -5.38 1.15 2.87
C LEU A 95 -6.72 1.27 3.61
N THR A 96 -7.59 0.26 3.53
CA THR A 96 -8.91 0.32 4.18
C THR A 96 -8.77 0.53 5.69
N ASN A 97 -9.58 1.43 6.26
CA ASN A 97 -9.57 1.76 7.69
C ASN A 97 -8.19 2.24 8.19
N ASN A 98 -7.75 3.37 7.64
CA ASN A 98 -6.53 4.09 8.04
C ASN A 98 -6.88 5.55 8.39
N SER A 99 -5.88 6.43 8.48
CA SER A 99 -6.02 7.82 8.93
C SER A 99 -5.55 8.84 7.89
N ILE A 100 -5.67 8.55 6.60
CA ILE A 100 -5.35 9.49 5.53
C ILE A 100 -6.43 10.57 5.48
N GLN A 101 -6.03 11.83 5.60
CA GLN A 101 -6.95 12.94 5.87
C GLN A 101 -7.17 13.83 4.66
N GLU A 102 -6.10 14.27 4.02
CA GLU A 102 -6.16 15.25 2.94
C GLU A 102 -5.93 14.59 1.58
N LEU A 103 -6.47 15.22 0.53
CA LEU A 103 -6.28 14.76 -0.84
C LEU A 103 -4.80 14.78 -1.25
N SER A 104 -4.06 15.81 -0.80
CA SER A 104 -2.62 15.95 -1.05
C SER A 104 -1.76 14.87 -0.39
N ASP A 105 -2.26 14.19 0.65
CA ASP A 105 -1.53 13.07 1.26
C ASP A 105 -1.36 11.88 0.29
N LEU A 106 -2.12 11.88 -0.82
CA LEU A 106 -2.08 10.88 -1.88
C LEU A 106 -1.13 11.24 -3.02
N ASP A 107 -0.62 12.47 -3.08
CA ASP A 107 0.12 12.97 -4.26
C ASP A 107 1.36 12.12 -4.57
N ASN A 108 2.05 11.60 -3.55
CA ASN A 108 3.24 10.76 -3.72
C ASN A 108 2.94 9.44 -4.46
N LEU A 109 1.69 8.95 -4.44
CA LEU A 109 1.31 7.77 -5.23
C LEU A 109 1.33 8.03 -6.74
N ALA A 110 1.37 9.29 -7.20
CA ALA A 110 1.42 9.62 -8.63
C ALA A 110 2.74 9.14 -9.30
N ASN A 111 3.77 8.90 -8.49
CA ASN A 111 5.04 8.37 -8.97
C ASN A 111 5.02 6.84 -9.13
N CYS A 112 4.11 6.13 -8.47
CA CYS A 112 3.95 4.68 -8.58
C CYS A 112 3.28 4.30 -9.92
N LYS A 113 4.10 4.19 -10.99
CA LYS A 113 3.61 4.02 -12.38
C LYS A 113 2.85 2.73 -12.65
N ASN A 114 3.04 1.71 -11.80
CA ASN A 114 2.37 0.42 -11.93
C ASN A 114 1.11 0.29 -11.06
N LEU A 115 0.78 1.29 -10.22
CA LEU A 115 -0.35 1.22 -9.31
C LEU A 115 -1.68 1.22 -10.07
N LYS A 116 -2.44 0.11 -9.96
CA LYS A 116 -3.71 -0.12 -10.67
C LYS A 116 -4.89 -0.23 -9.71
N TYR A 117 -4.67 -0.78 -8.52
CA TYR A 117 -5.72 -1.08 -7.55
C TYR A 117 -5.45 -0.34 -6.24
N LEU A 118 -6.36 0.55 -5.86
CA LEU A 118 -6.25 1.35 -4.63
C LEU A 118 -7.56 1.26 -3.86
N SER A 119 -7.48 0.99 -2.56
CA SER A 119 -8.62 1.11 -1.66
C SER A 119 -8.27 2.04 -0.51
N LEU A 120 -9.05 3.11 -0.33
CA LEU A 120 -8.95 4.08 0.75
C LEU A 120 -10.24 4.11 1.59
N LEU A 121 -11.16 3.17 1.39
CA LEU A 121 -12.38 3.04 2.18
C LEU A 121 -12.11 3.20 3.67
N ARG A 122 -13.01 3.88 4.38
CA ARG A 122 -12.87 4.17 5.82
C ARG A 122 -11.61 4.97 6.18
N ASN A 123 -11.16 5.86 5.31
CA ASN A 123 -10.23 6.94 5.66
C ASN A 123 -10.98 8.29 5.62
N PRO A 124 -10.64 9.27 6.47
CA PRO A 124 -11.28 10.59 6.41
C PRO A 124 -11.25 11.26 5.03
N VAL A 125 -10.20 11.03 4.22
CA VAL A 125 -10.06 11.56 2.86
C VAL A 125 -11.23 11.18 1.94
N THR A 126 -11.91 10.04 2.17
CA THR A 126 -13.03 9.61 1.31
C THR A 126 -14.24 10.54 1.39
N ASN A 127 -14.34 11.34 2.45
CA ASN A 127 -15.42 12.30 2.66
C ASN A 127 -15.12 13.68 2.02
N LYS A 128 -13.91 13.88 1.48
CA LYS A 128 -13.53 15.15 0.85
C LYS A 128 -14.28 15.36 -0.46
N LYS A 129 -14.68 16.60 -0.72
CA LYS A 129 -15.31 16.98 -2.00
C LYS A 129 -14.41 16.59 -3.16
N ASN A 130 -14.99 16.05 -4.23
CA ASN A 130 -14.28 15.61 -5.43
C ASN A 130 -13.26 14.48 -5.22
N TYR A 131 -13.26 13.77 -4.08
CA TYR A 131 -12.28 12.72 -3.77
C TYR A 131 -11.99 11.75 -4.94
N ARG A 132 -13.02 11.11 -5.52
CA ARG A 132 -12.84 10.19 -6.66
C ARG A 132 -12.31 10.88 -7.92
N LEU A 133 -12.73 12.11 -8.20
CA LEU A 133 -12.26 12.88 -9.35
C LEU A 133 -10.80 13.29 -9.18
N TYR A 134 -10.42 13.69 -7.97
CA TYR A 134 -9.05 14.03 -7.62
C TYR A 134 -8.14 12.83 -7.81
N VAL A 135 -8.49 11.67 -7.25
CA VAL A 135 -7.73 10.43 -7.43
C VAL A 135 -7.62 10.06 -8.91
N ALA A 136 -8.72 10.10 -9.67
CA ALA A 136 -8.70 9.78 -11.09
C ALA A 136 -7.80 10.73 -11.92
N HIS A 137 -7.69 11.99 -11.52
CA HIS A 137 -6.86 12.99 -12.19
C HIS A 137 -5.39 12.89 -11.77
N LYS A 138 -5.11 12.78 -10.47
CA LYS A 138 -3.75 12.75 -9.91
C LYS A 138 -3.07 11.40 -10.09
N LEU A 139 -3.83 10.31 -10.01
CA LEU A 139 -3.34 8.94 -10.09
C LEU A 139 -3.92 8.26 -11.36
N PRO A 140 -3.52 8.68 -12.57
CA PRO A 140 -4.15 8.22 -13.82
C PRO A 140 -3.92 6.73 -14.12
N THR A 141 -2.96 6.09 -13.45
CA THR A 141 -2.66 4.66 -13.55
C THR A 141 -3.69 3.80 -12.81
N VAL A 142 -4.35 4.35 -11.77
CA VAL A 142 -5.35 3.65 -10.96
C VAL A 142 -6.59 3.36 -11.81
N ARG A 143 -6.91 2.07 -11.94
CA ARG A 143 -8.04 1.55 -12.73
C ARG A 143 -9.25 1.22 -11.85
N VAL A 144 -8.99 0.78 -10.62
CA VAL A 144 -10.01 0.43 -9.64
C VAL A 144 -9.71 1.17 -8.35
N LEU A 145 -10.68 2.00 -7.93
CA LEU A 145 -10.64 2.75 -6.69
C LEU A 145 -11.81 2.34 -5.81
N ASP A 146 -11.51 1.91 -4.60
CA ASP A 146 -12.51 1.48 -3.60
C ASP A 146 -13.41 0.37 -4.15
N PHE A 147 -12.78 -0.63 -4.79
CA PHE A 147 -13.43 -1.76 -5.47
C PHE A 147 -14.39 -1.37 -6.62
N GLN A 148 -14.33 -0.12 -7.08
CA GLN A 148 -15.10 0.39 -8.20
C GLN A 148 -14.19 0.88 -9.32
N ARG A 149 -14.49 0.47 -10.56
CA ARG A 149 -13.75 0.94 -11.74
C ARG A 149 -13.82 2.46 -11.86
N ILE A 150 -12.68 3.09 -12.13
CA ILE A 150 -12.63 4.48 -12.57
C ILE A 150 -12.96 4.47 -14.06
N LYS A 151 -14.06 5.12 -14.44
CA LYS A 151 -14.37 5.39 -15.85
C LYS A 151 -13.41 6.49 -16.30
N GLN A 152 -12.34 6.12 -16.99
CA GLN A 152 -11.51 7.12 -17.64
C GLN A 152 -12.34 7.80 -18.73
N LYS A 153 -12.35 9.13 -18.77
CA LYS A 153 -12.76 9.82 -20.00
C LYS A 153 -11.77 9.36 -21.06
N VAL A 154 -12.28 8.76 -22.12
CA VAL A 154 -11.49 8.51 -23.34
C VAL A 154 -10.92 9.87 -23.72
N SER A 155 -9.61 10.04 -23.58
CA SER A 155 -8.91 11.15 -24.18
C SER A 155 -9.08 10.94 -25.68
N SER A 156 -10.00 11.69 -26.30
CA SER A 156 -10.05 11.84 -27.74
C SER A 156 -8.68 12.42 -28.13
N THR A 157 -7.83 11.56 -28.68
CA THR A 157 -6.66 11.97 -29.46
C THR A 157 -7.09 12.82 -30.65
#